data_AF-A0A960GFA2-F1
#
_entry.id   AF-A0A960GFA2-F1
#
_cell.length_a   1.000
_cell.length_b   1.000
_cell.length_c   1.000
_cell.angle_alpha   90.00
_cell.angle_beta   90.00
_cell.angle_gamma   90.00
#
_symmetry.space_group_name_H-M   'P 1'
#
loop_
_entity.id
_entity.type
_entity.pdbx_description
1 polymer ?
#
loop_
_entity_poly.entity_id
_entity_poly.type
_entity_poly.pdbx_seq_one_letter_code
_entity_poly.pdbx_strand_id
1 'polypeptide(L)'
;MATETTTDASFTKDVLESDVPVLVDFWAEWCGPCRMVAPILSEIAAENEGKIKVVKLNVDENPQTAAQYGVISIPTLNVYKGGQVVKQVVGAKPKQALLADLAEFL
;
A
#
# COMPACT_ATOMS: atom_id res chain seq x y z
N MET A 1 -12.23 -6.64 7.72
CA MET A 1 -11.33 -5.55 8.14
C MET A 1 -10.71 -5.00 6.87
N ALA A 2 -10.88 -3.71 6.57
CA ALA A 2 -10.69 -3.19 5.22
C ALA A 2 -9.21 -3.11 4.76
N THR A 3 -8.23 -3.23 5.66
CA THR A 3 -6.81 -3.30 5.31
C THR A 3 -6.17 -4.54 5.92
N GLU A 4 -5.45 -5.31 5.12
CA GLU A 4 -4.70 -6.50 5.57
C GLU A 4 -3.24 -6.13 5.90
N THR A 5 -2.57 -6.94 6.72
CA THR A 5 -1.13 -6.79 6.96
C THR A 5 -0.40 -7.86 6.16
N THR A 6 0.66 -7.50 5.46
CA THR A 6 1.53 -8.43 4.75
C THR A 6 2.96 -8.36 5.31
N THR A 7 3.76 -9.40 5.03
CA THR A 7 5.13 -9.54 5.52
C THR A 7 6.07 -9.93 4.38
N ASP A 8 7.39 -9.85 4.59
CA ASP A 8 8.39 -10.30 3.61
C ASP A 8 8.11 -11.73 3.10
N ALA A 9 7.67 -12.63 3.97
CA ALA A 9 7.39 -14.03 3.62
C ALA A 9 6.08 -14.21 2.83
N SER A 10 5.08 -13.36 3.07
CA SER A 10 3.76 -13.47 2.45
C SER A 10 3.54 -12.52 1.28
N PHE A 11 4.43 -11.54 1.09
CA PHE A 11 4.31 -10.47 0.10
C PHE A 11 4.06 -10.99 -1.31
N THR A 12 4.81 -12.01 -1.75
CA THR A 12 4.64 -12.60 -3.08
C THR A 12 3.22 -13.11 -3.28
N LYS A 13 2.69 -13.85 -2.30
CA LYS A 13 1.35 -14.42 -2.39
C LYS A 13 0.26 -13.36 -2.24
N ASP A 14 0.43 -12.44 -1.30
CA ASP A 14 -0.60 -11.46 -0.95
C ASP A 14 -0.71 -10.32 -1.96
N VAL A 15 0.40 -9.98 -2.62
CA VAL A 15 0.58 -8.80 -3.48
C VAL A 15 0.88 -9.18 -4.92
N LEU A 16 1.91 -9.99 -5.16
CA LEU A 16 2.40 -10.25 -6.52
C LEU A 16 1.51 -11.23 -7.29
N GLU A 17 0.98 -12.24 -6.59
CA GLU A 17 0.06 -13.26 -7.13
C GLU A 17 -1.42 -12.86 -7.01
N SER A 18 -1.72 -11.60 -6.67
CA SER A 18 -3.10 -11.15 -6.55
C SER A 18 -3.77 -10.97 -7.92
N ASP A 19 -5.02 -11.43 -8.03
CA ASP A 19 -5.85 -11.26 -9.23
C ASP A 19 -6.34 -9.82 -9.42
N VAL A 20 -6.33 -9.03 -8.34
CA VAL A 20 -6.75 -7.61 -8.34
C VAL A 20 -5.55 -6.71 -8.10
N PRO A 21 -5.58 -5.43 -8.54
CA PRO A 21 -4.58 -4.45 -8.15
C PRO A 21 -4.43 -4.39 -6.62
N VAL A 22 -3.19 -4.34 -6.14
CA VAL A 22 -2.87 -4.30 -4.70
C VAL A 22 -2.12 -3.02 -4.37
N LEU A 23 -2.68 -2.21 -3.49
CA LEU A 23 -1.99 -1.08 -2.89
C LEU A 23 -1.27 -1.54 -1.62
N VAL A 24 0.05 -1.42 -1.61
CA VAL A 24 0.89 -1.64 -0.44
C VAL A 24 1.22 -0.30 0.21
N ASP A 25 0.79 -0.12 1.45
CA ASP A 25 1.16 0.99 2.33
C ASP A 25 2.40 0.62 3.14
N PHE A 26 3.53 1.21 2.79
CA PHE A 26 4.77 1.09 3.53
C PHE A 26 4.77 2.08 4.69
N TRP A 27 4.64 1.55 5.90
CA TRP A 27 4.46 2.34 7.13
C TRP A 27 5.41 1.88 8.24
N ALA A 28 5.47 2.66 9.32
CA ALA A 28 6.14 2.30 10.57
C ALA A 28 5.47 3.00 11.77
N GLU A 29 5.65 2.48 12.98
CA GLU A 29 5.05 3.03 14.21
C GLU A 29 5.51 4.47 14.51
N TRP A 30 6.77 4.78 14.20
CA TRP A 30 7.37 6.10 14.38
C TRP A 30 6.96 7.10 13.28
N CYS A 31 6.26 6.65 12.23
CA CYS A 31 5.82 7.50 11.14
C CYS A 31 4.51 8.24 11.50
N GLY A 32 4.66 9.46 12.01
CA GLY A 32 3.53 10.37 12.27
C GLY A 32 2.58 10.55 11.06
N PRO A 33 3.09 10.86 9.85
CA PRO A 33 2.24 11.04 8.67
C PRO A 33 1.51 9.76 8.21
N CYS A 34 2.10 8.58 8.42
CA CYS A 34 1.47 7.31 8.07
C CYS A 34 0.17 7.09 8.85
N ARG A 35 0.14 7.48 10.13
CA ARG A 35 -1.07 7.37 10.98
C ARG A 35 -2.24 8.22 10.46
N MET A 36 -1.96 9.34 9.79
CA MET A 36 -3.01 10.16 9.16
C MET A 36 -3.56 9.53 7.88
N VAL A 37 -2.72 8.82 7.13
CA VAL A 37 -3.09 8.16 5.86
C VAL A 37 -3.79 6.82 6.10
N ALA A 38 -3.45 6.11 7.18
CA ALA A 38 -4.03 4.82 7.56
C ALA A 38 -5.58 4.75 7.52
N PRO A 39 -6.35 5.68 8.13
CA PRO A 39 -7.81 5.67 8.05
C PRO A 39 -8.32 5.95 6.63
N ILE A 40 -7.64 6.84 5.89
CA ILE A 40 -8.00 7.18 4.51
C ILE A 40 -7.91 5.96 3.61
N LEU A 41 -6.82 5.19 3.73
CA LEU A 41 -6.63 3.95 2.97
C LEU A 41 -7.68 2.88 3.33
N SER A 42 -8.05 2.80 4.62
CA SER A 42 -9.11 1.90 5.07
C SER A 42 -10.46 2.26 4.47
N GLU A 43 -10.78 3.55 4.35
CA GLU A 43 -11.99 4.01 3.67
C GLU A 43 -11.96 3.67 2.18
N ILE A 44 -10.84 3.95 1.50
CA ILE A 44 -10.68 3.64 0.06
C ILE A 44 -10.85 2.14 -0.19
N ALA A 45 -10.27 1.30 0.67
CA ALA A 45 -10.38 -0.15 0.56
C ALA A 45 -11.83 -0.64 0.75
N ALA A 46 -12.55 -0.06 1.72
CA ALA A 46 -13.96 -0.40 1.97
C ALA A 46 -14.88 0.09 0.84
N GLU A 47 -14.64 1.28 0.30
CA GLU A 47 -15.42 1.84 -0.81
C GLU A 47 -15.21 1.08 -2.13
N ASN A 48 -14.06 0.43 -2.30
CA ASN A 48 -13.64 -0.24 -3.54
C ASN A 48 -13.38 -1.74 -3.32
N GLU A 49 -14.14 -2.35 -2.41
CA GLU A 49 -14.04 -3.77 -2.10
C GLU A 49 -14.21 -4.62 -3.38
N GLY A 50 -13.28 -5.56 -3.60
CA GLY A 50 -13.26 -6.42 -4.78
C GLY A 50 -12.64 -5.79 -6.04
N LYS A 51 -12.33 -4.48 -6.04
CA LYS A 51 -11.62 -3.83 -7.15
C LYS A 51 -10.14 -3.60 -6.86
N ILE A 52 -9.82 -3.16 -5.65
CA ILE A 52 -8.46 -2.97 -5.18
C ILE A 52 -8.28 -3.64 -3.82
N LYS A 53 -7.15 -4.29 -3.63
CA LYS A 53 -6.75 -4.83 -2.32
C LYS A 53 -5.83 -3.83 -1.65
N VAL A 54 -6.06 -3.50 -0.38
CA VAL A 54 -5.16 -2.63 0.40
C VAL A 54 -4.47 -3.46 1.47
N VAL A 55 -3.14 -3.48 1.41
CA VAL A 55 -2.29 -4.15 2.38
C VAL A 55 -1.31 -3.16 3.02
N LYS A 56 -0.89 -3.45 4.24
CA LYS A 56 0.07 -2.66 5.01
C LYS A 56 1.30 -3.50 5.27
N LEU A 57 2.47 -2.91 5.05
CA LEU A 57 3.76 -3.53 5.32
C LEU A 57 4.57 -2.63 6.25
N ASN A 58 4.91 -3.16 7.43
CA ASN A 58 5.76 -2.47 8.37
C ASN A 58 7.22 -2.58 7.93
N VAL A 59 7.84 -1.45 7.56
CA VAL A 59 9.22 -1.44 7.04
C VAL A 59 10.27 -1.80 8.09
N ASP A 60 9.97 -1.63 9.38
CA ASP A 60 10.89 -2.00 10.48
C ASP A 60 10.97 -3.53 10.63
N GLU A 61 9.83 -4.22 10.46
CA GLU A 61 9.74 -5.68 10.54
C GLU A 61 10.08 -6.37 9.21
N ASN A 62 9.90 -5.66 8.10
CA ASN A 62 10.00 -6.20 6.74
C ASN A 62 11.00 -5.38 5.89
N PRO A 63 12.28 -5.28 6.31
CA PRO A 63 13.26 -4.44 5.64
C PRO A 63 13.66 -4.99 4.27
N GLN A 64 13.47 -6.28 3.98
CA GLN A 64 13.88 -6.87 2.71
C GLN A 64 12.98 -6.39 1.58
N THR A 65 11.66 -6.45 1.77
CA THR A 65 10.70 -5.93 0.77
C THR A 65 10.86 -4.42 0.59
N ALA A 66 11.01 -3.68 1.68
CA ALA A 66 11.22 -2.24 1.62
C ALA A 66 12.47 -1.88 0.79
N ALA A 67 13.60 -2.56 1.03
CA ALA A 67 14.83 -2.36 0.27
C ALA A 67 14.69 -2.79 -1.20
N GLN A 68 14.01 -3.92 -1.46
CA GLN A 68 13.81 -4.46 -2.81
C GLN A 68 13.05 -3.49 -3.71
N TYR A 69 12.05 -2.78 -3.17
CA TYR A 69 11.26 -1.79 -3.91
C TYR A 69 11.75 -0.34 -3.71
N GLY A 70 12.95 -0.16 -3.15
CA GLY A 70 13.57 1.17 -3.02
C GLY A 70 12.83 2.12 -2.08
N VAL A 71 12.13 1.60 -1.09
CA VAL A 71 11.39 2.40 -0.11
C VAL A 71 12.37 2.98 0.91
N ILE A 72 12.83 4.20 0.63
CA ILE A 72 13.76 4.96 1.48
C ILE A 72 13.07 5.98 2.38
N SER A 73 11.81 6.29 2.08
CA SER A 73 11.02 7.32 2.79
C SER A 73 9.60 6.82 2.98
N ILE A 74 9.05 7.01 4.18
CA ILE A 74 7.68 6.64 4.51
C ILE A 74 6.84 7.88 4.87
N PRO A 75 5.53 7.87 4.58
CA PRO A 75 4.78 6.82 3.90
C PRO A 75 5.12 6.72 2.41
N THR A 76 5.21 5.50 1.90
CA THR A 76 5.25 5.21 0.46
C THR A 76 4.13 4.25 0.14
N LEU A 77 3.41 4.51 -0.94
CA LEU A 77 2.32 3.68 -1.41
C LEU A 77 2.67 3.16 -2.80
N ASN A 78 2.77 1.85 -2.94
CA ASN A 78 3.00 1.22 -4.24
C ASN A 78 1.75 0.46 -4.67
N VAL A 79 1.34 0.65 -5.92
CA VAL A 79 0.28 -0.15 -6.56
C VAL A 79 0.94 -1.23 -7.39
N TYR A 80 0.54 -2.47 -7.15
CA TYR A 80 0.97 -3.65 -7.85
C TYR A 80 -0.18 -4.17 -8.72
N LYS A 81 0.11 -4.55 -9.96
CA LYS A 81 -0.85 -5.20 -10.86
C LYS A 81 -0.10 -6.22 -11.71
N GLY A 82 -0.53 -7.48 -11.68
CA GLY A 82 0.14 -8.57 -12.38
C GLY A 82 1.60 -8.76 -11.94
N GLY A 83 1.87 -8.63 -10.64
CA GLY A 83 3.22 -8.80 -10.08
C GLY A 83 4.20 -7.65 -10.35
N GLN A 84 3.75 -6.54 -10.93
CA GLN A 84 4.61 -5.39 -11.25
C GLN A 84 4.11 -4.12 -10.57
N VAL A 85 5.03 -3.24 -10.17
CA VAL A 85 4.70 -1.90 -9.67
C VAL A 85 4.24 -1.05 -10.85
N VAL A 86 2.95 -0.69 -10.86
CA VAL A 86 2.35 0.16 -11.90
C VAL A 86 2.28 1.63 -11.47
N LYS A 87 2.32 1.89 -10.16
CA LYS A 87 2.31 3.25 -9.62
C LYS A 87 3.05 3.28 -8.29
N GLN A 88 3.81 4.34 -8.05
CA GLN A 88 4.44 4.64 -6.78
C GLN A 88 4.08 6.06 -6.36
N VAL A 89 3.63 6.22 -5.13
CA VAL A 89 3.27 7.50 -4.51
C VAL A 89 4.09 7.65 -3.25
N VAL A 90 4.99 8.61 -3.23
CA VAL A 90 5.85 8.89 -2.08
C VAL A 90 5.27 10.08 -1.32
N GLY A 91 5.17 9.94 0.01
CA GLY A 91 4.72 10.97 0.93
C GLY A 91 3.23 10.89 1.28
N ALA A 92 2.86 11.57 2.37
CA ALA A 92 1.48 11.64 2.82
C ALA A 92 0.69 12.61 1.94
N LYS A 93 -0.39 12.12 1.33
CA LYS A 93 -1.30 12.91 0.51
C LYS A 93 -2.72 12.87 1.09
N PRO A 94 -3.55 13.92 0.89
CA PRO A 94 -4.95 13.89 1.30
C PRO A 94 -5.77 12.88 0.49
N LYS A 95 -6.93 12.45 1.02
CA LYS A 95 -7.83 11.45 0.40
C LYS A 95 -8.11 11.72 -1.07
N GLN A 96 -8.45 12.96 -1.43
CA GLN A 96 -8.74 13.32 -2.82
C GLN A 96 -7.56 13.10 -3.76
N ALA A 97 -6.33 13.41 -3.32
CA ALA A 97 -5.15 13.21 -4.14
C ALA A 97 -4.82 11.73 -4.28
N LEU A 98 -5.00 10.94 -3.22
CA LEU A 98 -4.86 9.48 -3.28
C LEU A 98 -5.90 8.86 -4.21
N LEU A 99 -7.17 9.25 -4.09
CA LEU A 99 -8.23 8.80 -4.99
C LEU A 99 -7.93 9.16 -6.45
N ALA A 100 -7.40 10.37 -6.72
CA ALA A 100 -7.00 10.75 -8.06
C ALA A 100 -5.81 9.92 -8.58
N ASP A 101 -4.80 9.66 -7.75
CA ASP A 101 -3.67 8.80 -8.09
C ASP A 101 -4.08 7.34 -8.30
N LEU A 102 -5.14 6.89 -7.61
CA LEU A 102 -5.67 5.54 -7.68
C LEU A 102 -6.81 5.37 -8.69
N ALA A 103 -7.35 6.44 -9.25
CA ALA A 103 -8.54 6.42 -10.10
C ALA A 103 -8.42 5.48 -11.32
N GLU A 104 -7.21 5.23 -11.80
CA GLU A 104 -6.93 4.29 -12.90
C GLU A 104 -7.03 2.80 -12.48
N PHE A 105 -7.01 2.52 -11.17
CA PHE A 105 -7.00 1.18 -10.59
C PHE A 105 -8.26 0.84 -9.78
N LEU A 106 -9.16 1.82 -9.57
CA LEU A 106 -10.47 1.68 -8.91
C LEU A 106 -11.61 1.43 -9.90
#